data_AF-A0A2G4IQN8-F1
#
_entry.id   AF-A0A2G4IQN8-F1
#
_cell.length_a   1.000
_cell.length_b   1.000
_cell.length_c   1.000
_cell.angle_alpha   90.00
_cell.angle_beta   90.00
_cell.angle_gamma   90.00
#
_symmetry.space_group_name_H-M   'P 1'
#
loop_
_entity.id
_entity.type
_entity.pdbx_description
1 polymer ?
#
loop_
_entity_poly.entity_id
_entity_poly.type
_entity_poly.pdbx_seq_one_letter_code
_entity_poly.pdbx_strand_id
1 'polypeptide(L)'
;MALQASDVPHQLPPRPEGFVGKLDHYCFLADEFRPKKSPRGLQCVTTADFSDGPGSDVYYTYYLYSQRHYWLLYVYADWEGMETLPEAQRWFIYSFAKKGKETAKTAAIYLLIDTWTGEQYSDPPLIENEGILTVEDLVLVSKAIWGREPNISDSLIRNK
;
A
#
# COMPACT_ATOMS: atom_id res chain seq x y z
N MET A 1 28.55 26.00 4.09
CA MET A 1 28.18 24.62 3.73
C MET A 1 26.74 24.68 3.22
N ALA A 2 26.57 24.74 1.90
CA ALA A 2 25.24 24.76 1.32
C ALA A 2 24.67 23.33 1.38
N LEU A 3 23.52 23.17 2.01
CA LEU A 3 22.71 21.95 1.90
C LEU A 3 22.37 21.79 0.41
N GLN A 4 22.92 20.76 -0.22
CA GLN A 4 22.53 20.37 -1.58
C GLN A 4 21.02 20.12 -1.59
N ALA A 5 20.36 20.63 -2.62
CA ALA A 5 18.98 20.28 -2.94
C ALA A 5 18.86 18.76 -2.87
N SER A 6 18.00 18.30 -1.97
CA SER A 6 17.71 16.91 -1.72
C SER A 6 17.35 16.20 -3.04
N ASP A 7 17.92 15.01 -3.25
CA ASP A 7 17.58 14.05 -4.32
C ASP A 7 16.12 13.55 -4.15
N VAL A 8 15.15 14.45 -4.16
CA VAL A 8 13.73 14.10 -4.12
C VAL A 8 13.35 13.64 -5.53
N PRO A 9 12.94 12.37 -5.70
CA PRO A 9 12.51 11.90 -7.01
C PRO A 9 11.27 12.68 -7.43
N HIS A 10 11.35 13.38 -8.56
CA HIS A 10 10.21 14.09 -9.16
C HIS A 10 9.33 13.19 -10.05
N GLN A 11 9.66 11.90 -10.14
CA GLN A 11 9.01 10.92 -11.00
C GLN A 11 9.00 9.55 -10.32
N LEU A 12 7.99 8.74 -10.65
CA LEU A 12 7.96 7.34 -10.22
C LEU A 12 9.16 6.59 -10.82
N PRO A 13 9.77 5.64 -10.07
CA PRO A 13 10.74 4.72 -10.65
C PRO A 13 10.06 3.94 -11.78
N PRO A 14 10.78 3.48 -12.83
CA PRO A 14 10.17 2.70 -13.89
C PRO A 14 9.57 1.40 -13.36
N ARG A 15 8.47 0.98 -13.96
CA ARG A 15 7.79 -0.27 -13.60
C ARG A 15 8.70 -1.45 -13.93
N PRO A 16 8.99 -2.36 -12.98
CA PRO A 16 9.80 -3.54 -13.28
C PRO A 16 9.11 -4.40 -14.34
N GLU A 17 9.89 -4.97 -15.25
CA GLU A 17 9.37 -5.79 -16.34
C GLU A 17 8.57 -6.97 -15.81
N GLY A 18 7.34 -7.13 -16.31
CA GLY A 18 6.43 -8.21 -15.90
C GLY A 18 5.85 -8.07 -14.48
N PHE A 19 6.14 -6.97 -13.76
CA PHE A 19 5.54 -6.71 -12.46
C PHE A 19 4.08 -6.29 -12.62
N VAL A 20 3.16 -7.18 -12.27
CA VAL A 20 1.71 -6.94 -12.33
C VAL A 20 1.11 -7.33 -10.99
N GLY A 21 0.64 -6.33 -10.25
CA GLY A 21 -0.16 -6.50 -9.05
C GLY A 21 -1.55 -7.03 -9.38
N LYS A 22 -2.05 -7.90 -8.52
CA LYS A 22 -3.37 -8.51 -8.60
C LYS A 22 -4.05 -8.41 -7.26
N LEU A 23 -5.28 -7.95 -7.23
CA LEU A 23 -6.10 -7.95 -6.01
C LEU A 23 -6.52 -9.38 -5.72
N ASP A 24 -6.30 -9.83 -4.49
CA ASP A 24 -6.45 -11.23 -4.13
C ASP A 24 -7.91 -11.70 -4.20
N HIS A 25 -8.87 -10.82 -3.90
CA HIS A 25 -10.30 -11.14 -3.98
C HIS A 25 -10.84 -11.21 -5.42
N TYR A 26 -10.13 -10.67 -6.42
CA TYR A 26 -10.45 -10.86 -7.84
C TYR A 26 -9.63 -11.98 -8.50
N CYS A 27 -8.42 -12.22 -8.03
CA CYS A 27 -7.48 -13.17 -8.60
C CYS A 27 -6.75 -13.91 -7.48
N PHE A 28 -7.42 -14.89 -6.86
CA PHE A 28 -6.90 -15.59 -5.69
C PHE A 28 -5.48 -16.12 -5.90
N LEU A 29 -4.57 -15.75 -4.99
CA LEU A 29 -3.28 -16.40 -4.87
C LEU A 29 -3.51 -17.88 -4.50
N ALA A 30 -2.87 -18.79 -5.23
CA ALA A 30 -2.99 -20.22 -4.96
C ALA A 30 -2.53 -20.55 -3.54
N ASP A 31 -3.25 -21.47 -2.89
CA ASP A 31 -3.06 -21.81 -1.47
C ASP A 31 -1.64 -22.25 -1.11
N GLU A 32 -0.93 -22.89 -2.05
CA GLU A 32 0.47 -23.30 -1.86
C GLU A 32 1.44 -22.13 -1.67
N PHE A 33 1.09 -20.95 -2.17
CA PHE A 33 1.87 -19.73 -2.02
C PHE A 33 1.40 -18.86 -0.86
N ARG A 34 0.22 -19.11 -0.29
CA ARG A 34 -0.28 -18.35 0.86
C ARG A 34 0.51 -18.68 2.13
N PRO A 35 0.89 -17.68 2.95
CA PRO A 35 1.47 -17.93 4.26
C PRO A 35 0.50 -18.70 5.16
N LYS A 36 0.99 -19.81 5.74
CA LYS A 36 0.21 -20.68 6.65
C LYS A 36 0.16 -20.18 8.11
N LYS A 37 0.91 -19.12 8.39
CA LYS A 37 1.05 -18.49 9.71
C LYS A 37 0.96 -16.99 9.51
N SER A 38 0.67 -16.25 10.59
CA SER A 38 0.71 -14.80 10.57
C SER A 38 2.03 -14.30 9.97
N PRO A 39 1.98 -13.34 9.04
CA PRO A 39 3.18 -12.77 8.45
C PRO A 39 4.07 -12.15 9.55
N ARG A 40 5.38 -12.31 9.42
CA ARG A 40 6.38 -11.71 10.34
C ARG A 40 7.34 -10.87 9.53
N GLY A 41 7.82 -9.77 10.09
CA GLY A 41 8.70 -8.85 9.37
C GLY A 41 7.96 -8.06 8.28
N LEU A 42 6.69 -7.74 8.54
CA LEU A 42 5.92 -6.81 7.72
C LEU A 42 6.56 -5.41 7.77
N GLN A 43 6.59 -4.75 6.62
CA GLN A 43 6.99 -3.35 6.52
C GLN A 43 5.74 -2.51 6.29
N CYS A 44 5.48 -1.53 7.15
CA CYS A 44 4.39 -0.57 6.92
C CYS A 44 4.66 0.17 5.60
N VAL A 45 3.66 0.22 4.71
CA VAL A 45 3.73 0.92 3.43
C VAL A 45 3.23 2.35 3.59
N THR A 46 1.97 2.47 4.01
CA THR A 46 1.28 3.71 4.30
C THR A 46 -0.05 3.38 4.97
N THR A 47 -0.66 4.39 5.55
CA THR A 47 -2.06 4.36 5.98
C THR A 47 -2.86 5.35 5.15
N ALA A 48 -3.96 4.89 4.58
CA ALA A 48 -4.83 5.68 3.73
C ALA A 48 -6.30 5.51 4.13
N ASP A 49 -7.01 6.62 4.17
CA ASP A 49 -8.44 6.71 4.46
C ASP A 49 -9.20 7.12 3.19
N PHE A 50 -10.13 6.27 2.77
CA PHE A 50 -10.97 6.43 1.58
C PHE A 50 -12.42 6.81 1.93
N SER A 51 -12.67 7.26 3.16
CA SER A 51 -14.01 7.56 3.64
C SER A 51 -14.54 8.86 3.03
N ASP A 52 -15.26 8.77 1.91
CA ASP A 52 -16.00 9.88 1.32
C ASP A 52 -17.36 10.06 2.03
N GLY A 53 -17.33 10.52 3.28
CA GLY A 53 -18.51 10.92 4.05
C GLY A 53 -18.94 9.96 5.17
N PRO A 54 -19.93 10.34 5.99
CA PRO A 54 -20.27 9.62 7.22
C PRO A 54 -20.95 8.28 6.92
N GLY A 55 -20.31 7.17 7.34
CA GLY A 55 -20.92 5.84 7.37
C GLY A 55 -20.16 4.72 6.68
N SER A 56 -18.98 4.98 6.09
CA SER A 56 -18.07 3.94 5.63
C SER A 56 -16.63 4.33 5.94
N ASP A 57 -16.12 3.89 7.09
CA ASP A 57 -14.73 4.07 7.47
C ASP A 57 -13.87 3.08 6.66
N VAL A 58 -13.52 3.44 5.42
CA VAL A 58 -12.65 2.63 4.56
C VAL A 58 -11.21 3.05 4.82
N TYR A 59 -10.73 2.67 5.99
CA TYR A 59 -9.39 2.94 6.47
C TYR A 59 -8.52 1.69 6.29
N TYR A 60 -7.38 1.83 5.61
CA TYR A 60 -6.44 0.74 5.43
C TYR A 60 -5.03 1.16 5.82
N THR A 61 -4.43 0.39 6.72
CA THR A 61 -2.97 0.35 6.84
C THR A 61 -2.43 -0.80 6.00
N TYR A 62 -1.62 -0.46 5.00
CA TYR A 62 -1.02 -1.41 4.09
C TYR A 62 0.35 -1.86 4.60
N TYR A 63 0.62 -3.15 4.50
CA TYR A 63 1.89 -3.74 4.91
C TYR A 63 2.48 -4.59 3.79
N LEU A 64 3.77 -4.40 3.50
CA LEU A 64 4.47 -5.20 2.52
C LEU A 64 5.14 -6.41 3.19
N TYR A 65 4.96 -7.57 2.58
CA TYR A 65 5.68 -8.79 2.91
C TYR A 65 6.45 -9.32 1.71
N SER A 66 7.71 -9.69 1.95
CA SER A 66 8.53 -10.36 0.95
C SER A 66 8.53 -11.86 1.17
N GLN A 67 7.89 -12.60 0.26
CA GLN A 67 7.98 -14.05 0.22
C GLN A 67 8.96 -14.50 -0.87
N ARG A 68 9.28 -15.79 -0.90
CA ARG A 68 10.24 -16.38 -1.85
C ARG A 68 9.95 -16.01 -3.31
N HIS A 69 8.68 -16.03 -3.72
CA HIS A 69 8.27 -15.84 -5.12
C HIS A 69 7.34 -14.65 -5.35
N TYR A 70 6.86 -14.01 -4.28
CA TYR A 70 5.83 -13.00 -4.34
C TYR A 70 6.13 -11.85 -3.38
N TRP A 71 5.70 -10.67 -3.80
CA TRP A 71 5.39 -9.57 -2.89
C TRP A 71 3.91 -9.64 -2.55
N LEU A 72 3.60 -9.56 -1.26
CA LEU A 72 2.24 -9.54 -0.76
C LEU A 72 1.99 -8.19 -0.09
N LEU A 73 0.92 -7.53 -0.47
CA LEU A 73 0.37 -6.37 0.23
C LEU A 73 -0.72 -6.87 1.16
N TYR A 74 -0.52 -6.66 2.45
CA TYR A 74 -1.44 -7.03 3.51
C TYR A 74 -2.22 -5.82 3.98
N VAL A 75 -3.45 -6.07 4.43
CA VAL A 75 -4.18 -5.19 5.34
C VAL A 75 -4.50 -5.96 6.61
N TYR A 76 -4.54 -5.24 7.73
CA TYR A 76 -5.04 -5.78 8.98
C TYR A 76 -6.51 -5.37 9.14
N ALA A 77 -7.38 -6.33 9.40
CA ALA A 77 -8.79 -6.06 9.63
C ALA A 77 -9.05 -5.78 11.11
N ASP A 78 -9.24 -4.50 11.40
CA ASP A 78 -9.65 -3.99 12.71
C ASP A 78 -11.07 -3.38 12.70
N TRP A 79 -11.81 -3.54 11.61
CA TRP A 79 -13.20 -3.09 11.51
C TRP A 79 -14.17 -3.98 12.32
N GLU A 80 -15.35 -3.42 12.60
CA GLU A 80 -16.39 -4.03 13.44
C GLU A 80 -16.72 -5.47 12.99
N GLY A 81 -16.79 -6.38 13.97
CA GLY A 81 -17.11 -7.79 13.74
C GLY A 81 -15.88 -8.68 13.49
N MET A 82 -14.73 -8.11 13.15
CA MET A 82 -13.48 -8.86 13.03
C MET A 82 -12.81 -9.08 14.39
N GLU A 83 -13.27 -8.44 15.48
CA GLU A 83 -12.68 -8.59 16.81
C GLU A 83 -12.88 -9.99 17.41
N THR A 84 -13.77 -10.80 16.82
CA THR A 84 -14.02 -12.18 17.23
C THR A 84 -13.06 -13.18 16.58
N LEU A 85 -12.39 -12.79 15.48
CA LEU A 85 -11.41 -13.64 14.81
C LEU A 85 -10.10 -13.66 15.60
N PRO A 86 -9.40 -14.81 15.68
CA PRO A 86 -8.01 -14.84 16.15
C PRO A 86 -7.16 -13.82 15.39
N GLU A 87 -6.23 -13.14 16.06
CA GLU A 87 -5.36 -12.11 15.45
C GLU A 87 -4.69 -12.60 14.16
N ALA A 88 -4.25 -13.87 14.13
CA ALA A 88 -3.66 -14.50 12.96
C ALA A 88 -4.57 -14.53 11.71
N GLN A 89 -5.89 -14.51 11.91
CA GLN A 89 -6.91 -14.53 10.87
C GLN A 89 -7.38 -13.13 10.45
N ARG A 90 -6.89 -12.07 11.11
CA ARG A 90 -7.21 -10.68 10.75
C ARG A 90 -6.25 -10.10 9.71
N TRP A 91 -5.25 -10.86 9.29
CA TRP A 91 -4.31 -10.47 8.24
C TRP A 91 -4.80 -10.95 6.89
N PHE A 92 -5.17 -10.02 6.02
CA PHE A 92 -5.66 -10.33 4.67
C PHE A 92 -4.61 -9.94 3.64
N ILE A 93 -4.32 -10.86 2.70
CA ILE A 93 -3.61 -10.50 1.48
C ILE A 93 -4.60 -9.65 0.67
N TYR A 94 -4.30 -8.38 0.51
CA TYR A 94 -5.10 -7.47 -0.28
C TYR A 94 -4.74 -7.56 -1.76
N SER A 95 -3.44 -7.52 -2.04
CA SER A 95 -2.92 -7.73 -3.39
C SER A 95 -1.55 -8.42 -3.38
N PHE A 96 -1.14 -8.92 -4.54
CA PHE A 96 0.16 -9.57 -4.70
C PHE A 96 0.72 -9.40 -6.10
N ALA A 97 2.04 -9.51 -6.22
CA ALA A 97 2.75 -9.51 -7.49
C ALA A 97 3.88 -10.55 -7.45
N LYS A 98 4.20 -11.12 -8.61
CA LYS A 98 5.39 -11.99 -8.73
C LYS A 98 6.64 -11.17 -8.44
N LYS A 99 7.50 -11.69 -7.58
CA LYS A 99 8.74 -11.04 -7.17
C LYS A 99 9.83 -11.21 -8.23
N GLY A 100 10.49 -10.11 -8.57
CA GLY A 100 11.67 -10.03 -9.40
C GLY A 100 12.89 -9.51 -8.63
N LYS A 101 13.59 -8.53 -9.22
CA LYS A 101 14.81 -7.90 -8.67
C LYS A 101 14.55 -6.50 -8.09
N GLU A 102 13.31 -6.05 -8.10
CA GLU A 102 12.89 -4.76 -7.60
C GLU A 102 13.07 -4.60 -6.09
N THR A 103 13.17 -3.35 -5.66
CA THR A 103 13.26 -3.01 -4.23
C THR A 103 11.90 -3.12 -3.55
N ALA A 104 11.88 -3.23 -2.23
CA ALA A 104 10.63 -3.20 -1.44
C ALA A 104 9.81 -1.92 -1.71
N LYS A 105 10.49 -0.76 -1.79
CA LYS A 105 9.85 0.52 -2.12
C LYS A 105 9.20 0.50 -3.50
N THR A 106 9.91 0.03 -4.52
CA THR A 106 9.37 -0.10 -5.89
C THR A 106 8.20 -1.08 -5.95
N ALA A 107 8.29 -2.21 -5.25
CA ALA A 107 7.20 -3.19 -5.17
C ALA A 107 5.97 -2.60 -4.50
N ALA A 108 6.15 -1.86 -3.40
CA ALA A 108 5.06 -1.18 -2.70
C ALA A 108 4.38 -0.12 -3.56
N ILE A 109 5.13 0.74 -4.26
CA ILE A 109 4.58 1.74 -5.18
C ILE A 109 3.64 1.07 -6.20
N TYR A 110 4.11 0.04 -6.90
CA TYR A 110 3.34 -0.54 -7.99
C TYR A 110 2.21 -1.45 -7.51
N LEU A 111 2.38 -2.16 -6.40
CA LEU A 111 1.26 -2.86 -5.77
C LEU A 111 0.16 -1.88 -5.35
N LEU A 112 0.51 -0.74 -4.77
CA LEU A 112 -0.46 0.27 -4.35
C LEU A 112 -1.19 0.89 -5.54
N ILE A 113 -0.46 1.21 -6.62
CA ILE A 113 -1.06 1.70 -7.88
C ILE A 113 -2.06 0.70 -8.43
N ASP A 114 -1.67 -0.56 -8.59
CA ASP A 114 -2.56 -1.59 -9.15
C ASP A 114 -3.76 -1.84 -8.23
N THR A 115 -3.54 -1.80 -6.92
CA THR A 115 -4.57 -1.98 -5.90
C THR A 115 -5.63 -0.88 -5.99
N TRP A 116 -5.23 0.38 -5.84
CA TRP A 116 -6.16 1.51 -5.84
C TRP A 116 -6.84 1.73 -7.19
N THR A 117 -6.14 1.42 -8.29
CA THR A 117 -6.75 1.41 -9.63
C THR A 117 -7.79 0.29 -9.76
N GLY A 118 -7.49 -0.90 -9.24
CA GLY A 118 -8.38 -2.06 -9.29
C GLY A 118 -9.64 -1.91 -8.45
N GLU A 119 -9.54 -1.24 -7.29
CA GLU A 119 -10.68 -0.88 -6.43
C GLU A 119 -11.56 0.23 -7.04
N GLN A 120 -11.04 0.98 -8.02
CA GLN A 120 -11.77 2.02 -8.75
C GLN A 120 -12.30 3.16 -7.85
N TYR A 121 -11.54 3.55 -6.83
CA TYR A 121 -11.86 4.73 -6.02
C TYR A 121 -11.95 6.01 -6.88
N SER A 122 -12.96 6.84 -6.65
CA SER A 122 -13.19 8.08 -7.40
C SER A 122 -12.17 9.17 -7.08
N ASP A 123 -11.76 9.22 -5.82
CA ASP A 123 -10.93 10.28 -5.27
C ASP A 123 -9.68 9.72 -4.58
N PRO A 124 -8.57 10.48 -4.57
CA PRO A 124 -7.41 10.14 -3.75
C PRO A 124 -7.77 10.05 -2.27
N PRO A 125 -7.14 9.14 -1.52
CA PRO A 125 -7.37 9.03 -0.09
C PRO A 125 -6.78 10.22 0.68
N LEU A 126 -7.21 10.36 1.94
CA LEU A 126 -6.43 11.05 2.96
C LEU A 126 -5.29 10.13 3.42
N ILE A 127 -4.05 10.59 3.27
CA ILE A 127 -2.87 9.90 3.78
C ILE A 127 -2.69 10.27 5.25
N GLU A 128 -2.73 9.25 6.11
CA GLU A 128 -2.66 9.41 7.56
C GLU A 128 -1.28 9.08 8.13
N ASN A 129 -0.54 8.19 7.47
CA ASN A 129 0.79 7.81 7.92
C ASN A 129 1.74 7.44 6.76
N GLU A 130 3.01 7.81 6.91
CA GLU A 130 4.10 7.31 6.08
C GLU A 130 4.57 5.94 6.57
N GLY A 131 5.20 5.20 5.67
CA GLY A 131 5.86 3.94 5.99
C GLY A 131 7.17 3.85 5.21
N ILE A 132 7.36 2.77 4.47
CA ILE A 132 8.44 2.71 3.48
C ILE A 132 8.21 3.66 2.28
N LEU A 133 6.98 4.16 2.11
CA LEU A 133 6.64 5.23 1.18
C LEU A 133 6.53 6.55 1.96
N THR A 134 7.24 7.56 1.46
CA THR A 134 7.11 8.94 1.97
C THR A 134 5.92 9.63 1.32
N VAL A 135 5.49 10.77 1.84
CA VAL A 135 4.44 11.61 1.25
C VAL A 135 4.79 11.98 -0.19
N GLU A 136 6.07 12.23 -0.50
CA GLU A 136 6.50 12.54 -1.87
C GLU A 136 6.24 11.34 -2.81
N ASP A 137 6.49 10.11 -2.34
CA ASP A 137 6.15 8.90 -3.12
C ASP A 137 4.63 8.77 -3.30
N LEU A 138 3.87 9.04 -2.25
CA LEU A 138 2.40 8.91 -2.25
C LEU A 138 1.73 9.99 -3.11
N VAL A 139 2.32 11.18 -3.19
CA VAL A 139 1.95 12.23 -4.15
C VAL A 139 2.14 11.73 -5.58
N LEU A 140 3.28 11.08 -5.87
CA LEU A 140 3.53 10.53 -7.20
C LEU A 140 2.58 9.37 -7.54
N VAL A 141 2.28 8.48 -6.58
CA VAL A 141 1.29 7.41 -6.74
C VAL A 141 -0.09 8.00 -7.05
N SER A 142 -0.53 8.98 -6.24
CA SER A 142 -1.83 9.63 -6.43
C SER A 142 -1.94 10.31 -7.80
N LYS A 143 -0.89 11.04 -8.22
CA LYS A 143 -0.85 11.67 -9.55
C LYS A 143 -0.91 10.64 -10.68
N ALA A 144 -0.31 9.46 -10.51
CA ALA A 144 -0.34 8.41 -11.52
C ALA A 144 -1.73 7.78 -11.69
N ILE A 145 -2.55 7.75 -10.64
CA ILE A 145 -3.89 7.15 -10.67
C ILE A 145 -4.96 8.20 -11.02
N TRP A 146 -4.96 9.33 -10.32
CA TRP A 146 -6.01 10.35 -10.39
C TRP A 146 -5.58 11.68 -11.04
N GLY A 147 -4.30 11.84 -11.40
CA GLY A 147 -3.80 13.09 -11.98
C GLY A 147 -3.66 14.27 -11.01
N ARG A 148 -3.85 14.05 -9.71
CA ARG A 148 -3.81 15.08 -8.66
C ARG A 148 -3.20 14.56 -7.36
N GLU A 149 -2.89 15.48 -6.45
CA GLU A 149 -2.33 15.17 -5.13
C GLU A 149 -3.38 14.58 -4.19
N PRO A 150 -2.98 13.71 -3.24
CA PRO A 150 -3.88 13.22 -2.22
C PRO A 150 -4.05 14.27 -1.12
N ASN A 151 -5.07 14.08 -0.28
CA ASN A 151 -5.14 14.84 0.96
C ASN A 151 -4.07 14.27 1.92
N ILE A 152 -3.41 15.14 2.69
CA ILE A 152 -2.41 14.73 3.69
C ILE A 152 -2.90 15.18 5.06
N SER A 153 -2.84 14.30 6.05
CA SER A 153 -3.28 14.63 7.40
C SER A 153 -2.40 15.70 8.05
N ASP A 154 -3.02 16.55 8.87
CA ASP A 154 -2.36 17.61 9.63
C ASP A 154 -1.22 17.08 10.51
N SER A 155 -1.35 15.85 11.00
CA SER A 155 -0.37 15.20 11.86
C SER A 155 0.94 14.91 11.11
N LEU A 156 0.87 14.56 9.82
CA LEU A 156 2.06 14.38 8.99
C LEU A 156 2.72 15.70 8.60
N ILE A 157 1.92 16.75 8.38
CA ILE A 157 2.43 18.07 8.03
C ILE A 157 3.25 18.67 9.18
N ARG A 158 2.79 18.50 10.43
CA ARG A 158 3.43 19.09 11.62
C ARG A 158 4.74 18.39 12.05
N ASN A 159 5.00 17.18 11.56
CA ASN A 159 6.15 16.37 11.93
C ASN A 159 7.32 16.46 10.90
N LYS A 160 7.19 17.30 9.87
CA LYS A 160 8.25 17.62 8.90
C LYS A 160 8.91 18.96 9.25
#